data_AF-A0A1H7TQM0-F1
#
_entry.id   AF-A0A1H7TQM0-F1
#
_cell.length_a   1.000
_cell.length_b   1.000
_cell.length_c   1.000
_cell.angle_alpha   90.00
_cell.angle_beta   90.00
_cell.angle_gamma   90.00
#
_symmetry.space_group_name_H-M   'P 1'
#
loop_
_entity.id
_entity.type
_entity.pdbx_description
1 polymer ?
#
loop_
_entity_poly.entity_id
_entity_poly.type
_entity_poly.pdbx_seq_one_letter_code
_entity_poly.pdbx_strand_id
1 'polypeptide(L)'
;MATDSEVVVRLALADHPALPADMRDRLAQDPDIFVRNAIAARADTPAGMREDLASTLETDDPQLTWLLGSTRQPHACPAPAPIPAARSRQQAEELLARAGL
;
A
#
# COMPACT_ATOMS: atom_id res chain seq x y z
N MET A 1 26.58 4.46 12.36
CA MET A 1 25.58 5.49 12.05
C MET A 1 25.38 5.44 10.55
N ALA A 2 24.35 4.74 10.08
CA ALA A 2 23.93 4.90 8.68
C ALA A 2 23.41 6.33 8.60
N THR A 3 24.21 7.22 8.01
CA THR A 3 23.88 8.63 7.86
C THR A 3 22.48 8.74 7.29
N ASP A 4 21.59 9.51 7.91
CA ASP A 4 20.17 9.64 7.56
C ASP A 4 19.91 9.83 6.05
N SER A 5 20.86 10.46 5.33
CA SER A 5 20.83 10.58 3.87
C SER A 5 20.77 9.24 3.12
N GLU A 6 21.42 8.19 3.63
CA GLU A 6 21.42 6.85 3.03
C GLU A 6 20.06 6.16 3.26
N VAL A 7 19.47 6.32 4.45
CA VAL A 7 18.14 5.79 4.78
C VAL A 7 17.08 6.39 3.86
N VAL A 8 17.11 7.71 3.64
CA VAL A 8 16.16 8.39 2.75
C VAL A 8 16.24 7.85 1.32
N VAL A 9 17.45 7.56 0.82
CA VAL A 9 17.62 6.96 -0.53
C VAL A 9 17.06 5.55 -0.58
N ARG A 10 17.30 4.71 0.44
CA ARG A 10 16.76 3.35 0.51
C ARG A 10 15.23 3.34 0.67
N LEU A 11 14.68 4.30 1.39
CA LEU A 11 13.24 4.51 1.53
C LEU A 11 12.61 4.92 0.19
N ALA A 12 13.23 5.85 -0.55
CA ALA A 12 12.77 6.24 -1.88
C ALA A 12 12.81 5.07 -2.88
N LEU A 13 13.82 4.20 -2.77
CA LEU A 13 13.87 2.96 -3.55
C LEU A 13 12.73 2.00 -3.16
N ALA A 14 12.46 1.85 -1.86
CA ALA A 14 11.37 1.01 -1.36
C ALA A 14 9.99 1.50 -1.83
N ASP A 15 9.80 2.80 -2.05
CA ASP A 15 8.56 3.37 -2.59
C ASP A 15 8.47 3.30 -4.13
N HIS A 16 9.58 3.04 -4.81
CA HIS A 16 9.62 3.10 -6.28
C HIS A 16 8.74 2.02 -6.93
N PRO A 17 7.79 2.37 -7.82
CA PRO A 17 6.80 1.42 -8.34
C PRO A 17 7.41 0.30 -9.19
N ALA A 18 8.54 0.56 -9.85
CA ALA A 18 9.25 -0.42 -10.67
C ALA A 18 10.47 -1.04 -9.96
N LEU A 19 10.42 -1.17 -8.63
CA LEU A 19 11.48 -1.82 -7.87
C LEU A 19 11.60 -3.31 -8.27
N PRO A 20 12.79 -3.79 -8.69
CA PRO A 20 12.99 -5.20 -9.00
C PRO A 20 12.80 -6.10 -7.77
N ALA A 21 12.32 -7.33 -7.98
CA ALA A 21 12.04 -8.28 -6.89
C ALA A 21 13.27 -8.55 -6.00
N ASP A 22 14.43 -8.78 -6.61
CA ASP A 22 15.69 -9.03 -5.90
C ASP A 22 16.08 -7.85 -4.98
N MET A 23 15.83 -6.63 -5.45
CA MET A 23 16.09 -5.41 -4.69
C MET A 23 15.08 -5.22 -3.55
N ARG A 24 13.81 -5.60 -3.79
CA ARG A 24 12.75 -5.61 -2.77
C ARG A 24 13.09 -6.56 -1.63
N ASP A 25 13.54 -7.77 -1.95
CA ASP A 25 13.88 -8.80 -0.97
C ASP A 25 15.08 -8.37 -0.11
N ARG A 26 16.04 -7.66 -0.71
CA ARG A 26 17.15 -7.04 0.03
C ARG A 26 16.68 -5.92 0.97
N LEU A 27 15.76 -5.05 0.52
CA LEU A 27 15.22 -3.96 1.35
C LEU A 27 14.25 -4.46 2.44
N ALA A 28 13.63 -5.64 2.26
CA ALA A 28 12.85 -6.29 3.32
C ALA A 28 13.73 -6.66 4.54
N GLN A 29 15.02 -6.89 4.31
CA GLN A 29 16.03 -7.18 5.33
C GLN A 29 16.85 -5.94 5.72
N ASP A 30 16.41 -4.73 5.31
CA ASP A 30 17.11 -3.49 5.66
C ASP A 30 17.15 -3.32 7.20
N PRO A 31 18.25 -2.83 7.79
CA PRO A 31 18.29 -2.56 9.22
C PRO A 31 17.33 -1.43 9.64
N ASP A 32 16.92 -0.56 8.71
CA ASP A 32 16.04 0.56 9.00
C ASP A 32 14.55 0.16 8.94
N ILE A 33 13.84 0.44 10.02
CA ILE A 33 12.45 0.03 10.20
C ILE A 33 11.48 0.73 9.23
N PHE A 34 11.76 1.98 8.84
CA PHE A 34 10.93 2.72 7.90
C PHE A 34 11.05 2.13 6.49
N VAL A 35 12.26 1.72 6.10
CA VAL A 35 12.51 1.04 4.80
C VAL A 35 11.73 -0.28 4.74
N ARG A 36 11.80 -1.09 5.79
CA ARG A 36 11.06 -2.37 5.88
C ARG A 36 9.54 -2.17 5.86
N ASN A 37 9.04 -1.14 6.56
CA ASN A 37 7.62 -0.81 6.54
C ASN A 37 7.16 -0.39 5.13
N ALA A 38 7.95 0.44 4.43
CA ALA A 38 7.64 0.83 3.07
C ALA A 38 7.52 -0.40 2.15
N ILE A 39 8.43 -1.38 2.27
CA ILE A 39 8.33 -2.66 1.54
C ILE A 39 7.06 -3.44 1.92
N ALA A 40 6.73 -3.55 3.21
CA ALA A 40 5.54 -4.25 3.68
C ALA A 40 4.23 -3.60 3.18
N ALA A 41 4.23 -2.28 2.97
CA ALA A 41 3.08 -1.52 2.49
C ALA A 41 2.83 -1.65 0.98
N ARG A 42 3.78 -2.18 0.21
CA ARG A 42 3.62 -2.33 -1.24
C ARG A 42 2.64 -3.44 -1.61
N ALA A 43 1.90 -3.21 -2.70
CA ALA A 43 0.96 -4.19 -3.24
C ALA A 43 1.65 -5.39 -3.91
N ASP A 44 2.88 -5.22 -4.42
CA ASP A 44 3.65 -6.30 -5.06
C ASP A 44 4.43 -7.17 -4.06
N THR A 45 4.34 -6.87 -2.76
CA THR A 45 5.00 -7.68 -1.72
C THR A 45 4.15 -8.92 -1.39
N PRO A 46 4.72 -10.14 -1.51
CA PRO A 46 4.01 -11.38 -1.22
C PRO A 46 3.44 -11.42 0.20
N ALA A 47 2.30 -12.08 0.39
CA ALA A 47 1.61 -12.13 1.68
C ALA A 47 2.49 -12.69 2.82
N GLY A 48 3.20 -13.81 2.59
CA GLY A 48 4.09 -14.38 3.61
C GLY A 48 5.25 -13.46 3.98
N MET A 49 5.75 -12.67 3.03
CA MET A 49 6.77 -11.65 3.32
C MET A 49 6.20 -10.49 4.12
N ARG A 50 4.97 -10.04 3.82
CA ARG A 50 4.31 -9.01 4.63
C ARG A 50 4.06 -9.44 6.06
N GLU A 51 3.73 -10.72 6.29
CA GLU A 51 3.53 -11.28 7.63
C GLU A 51 4.84 -11.33 8.42
N ASP A 52 5.93 -11.83 7.80
CA ASP A 52 7.26 -11.84 8.40
C ASP A 52 7.76 -10.42 8.75
N LEU A 53 7.56 -9.48 7.83
CA LEU A 53 7.84 -8.07 8.07
C LEU A 53 6.95 -7.53 9.20
N ALA A 54 5.65 -7.82 9.23
CA ALA A 54 4.77 -7.35 10.29
C ALA A 54 5.20 -7.84 11.68
N SER A 55 5.60 -9.11 11.82
CA SER A 55 6.08 -9.68 13.10
C SER A 55 7.39 -9.06 13.58
N THR A 56 8.23 -8.60 12.65
CA THR A 56 9.52 -7.99 12.98
C THR A 56 9.44 -6.47 13.11
N LEU A 57 8.37 -5.85 12.60
CA LEU A 57 8.03 -4.45 12.80
C LEU A 57 7.28 -4.22 14.12
N GLU A 58 6.59 -5.23 14.64
CA GLU A 58 5.89 -5.23 15.94
C GLU A 58 6.88 -5.02 17.10
N THR A 59 7.29 -3.76 17.25
CA THR A 59 8.17 -3.25 18.28
C THR A 59 7.30 -2.81 19.46
N ASP A 60 7.76 -3.02 20.70
CA ASP A 60 7.14 -2.49 21.94
C ASP A 60 7.15 -0.93 22.01
N ASP A 61 7.56 -0.28 20.92
CA ASP A 61 7.59 1.15 20.81
C ASP A 61 6.19 1.66 20.41
N PRO A 62 5.54 2.45 21.29
CA PRO A 62 4.15 2.89 21.08
C PRO A 62 4.01 3.84 19.89
N GLN A 63 5.07 4.56 19.50
CA GLN A 63 5.04 5.42 18.33
C GLN A 63 5.09 4.58 17.05
N LEU A 64 5.88 3.52 17.07
CA LEU A 64 5.96 2.54 15.99
C LEU A 64 4.66 1.74 15.84
N THR A 65 4.02 1.36 16.95
CA THR A 65 2.67 0.75 16.94
C THR A 65 1.64 1.65 16.25
N TRP A 66 1.62 2.95 16.58
CA TRP A 66 0.73 3.92 15.93
C TRP A 66 1.07 4.11 14.45
N LEU A 67 2.35 4.21 14.09
CA LEU A 67 2.81 4.39 12.72
C LEU A 67 2.46 3.17 11.85
N LEU A 68 2.72 1.96 12.33
CA LEU A 68 2.35 0.71 11.63
C LEU A 68 0.84 0.60 11.46
N GLY A 69 0.06 0.99 12.47
CA GLY A 69 -1.40 1.08 12.37
C GLY A 69 -1.86 2.08 11.31
N SER A 70 -1.18 3.22 11.18
CA SER A 70 -1.51 4.25 10.17
C SER A 70 -1.09 3.86 8.75
N THR A 71 -0.01 3.10 8.58
CA THR A 71 0.42 2.57 7.26
C THR A 71 -0.44 1.41 6.79
N ARG A 72 -1.26 0.82 7.68
CA ARG A 72 -2.39 -0.06 7.33
C ARG A 72 -3.64 0.68 6.79
N GLN A 73 -3.54 2.03 6.60
CA GLN A 73 -4.19 2.93 5.61
C GLN A 73 -5.15 4.02 6.13
N PRO A 74 -4.87 5.31 5.81
CA PRO A 74 -5.92 6.28 5.47
C PRO A 74 -5.79 6.90 4.06
N HIS A 75 -4.84 6.51 3.22
CA HIS A 75 -4.62 7.11 1.89
C HIS A 75 -4.48 6.14 0.71
N ALA A 76 -4.69 4.83 0.89
CA ALA A 76 -4.80 4.00 -0.31
C ALA A 76 -6.11 4.34 -1.02
N CYS A 77 -5.98 4.80 -2.26
CA CYS A 77 -7.13 4.87 -3.15
C CYS A 77 -7.78 3.48 -3.17
N PRO A 78 -9.08 3.35 -2.82
CA PRO A 78 -9.78 2.10 -3.06
C PRO A 78 -9.61 1.76 -4.55
N ALA A 79 -9.44 0.46 -4.86
CA ALA A 79 -9.36 0.02 -6.24
C ALA A 79 -10.50 0.70 -7.05
N PRO A 80 -10.22 1.30 -8.23
CA PRO A 80 -11.23 2.02 -8.96
C PRO A 80 -12.41 1.07 -9.19
N ALA A 81 -13.58 1.44 -8.67
CA ALA A 81 -14.78 0.64 -8.88
C ALA A 81 -14.93 0.42 -10.39
N PRO A 82 -15.27 -0.80 -10.85
CA PRO A 82 -15.51 -1.03 -12.27
C PRO A 82 -16.53 0.01 -12.73
N ILE A 83 -16.14 0.80 -13.74
CA ILE A 83 -17.03 1.81 -14.33
C ILE A 83 -18.29 1.05 -14.75
N PRO A 84 -19.47 1.34 -14.18
CA PRO A 84 -20.67 0.62 -14.56
C PRO A 84 -20.88 0.85 -16.05
N ALA A 85 -21.15 -0.23 -16.79
CA ALA A 85 -21.39 -0.15 -18.22
C ALA A 85 -22.40 0.97 -18.51
N ALA A 86 -22.07 1.84 -19.47
CA ALA A 86 -22.93 2.94 -19.86
C ALA A 86 -24.31 2.36 -20.22
N ARG A 87 -25.35 2.76 -19.46
CA ARG A 87 -26.71 2.33 -19.75
C ARG A 87 -27.10 2.88 -21.12
N SER A 88 -27.75 2.04 -21.92
CA SER A 88 -28.36 2.51 -23.16
C SER A 88 -29.46 3.53 -22.86
N ARG A 89 -29.76 4.40 -23.83
CA ARG A 89 -30.82 5.40 -23.72
C ARG A 89 -32.15 4.78 -23.26
N GLN A 90 -32.51 3.64 -23.83
CA GLN A 90 -33.75 2.91 -23.52
C GLN A 90 -33.81 2.50 -22.05
N GLN A 91 -32.71 2.01 -21.49
CA GLN A 91 -32.63 1.63 -20.07
C GLN A 91 -32.71 2.84 -19.12
N ALA A 92 -32.25 4.02 -19.57
CA ALA A 92 -32.41 5.25 -18.81
C ALA A 92 -33.87 5.72 -18.81
N GLU A 93 -34.56 5.64 -19.95
CA GLU A 93 -35.98 6.00 -20.11
C GLU A 93 -36.90 5.09 -19.28
N GLU A 94 -36.63 3.78 -19.25
CA GLU A 94 -37.41 2.82 -18.47
C GLU A 94 -37.27 3.04 -16.96
N LEU A 95 -36.08 3.43 -16.49
CA LEU A 95 -35.86 3.80 -15.10
C LEU A 95 -36.60 5.10 -14.72
N LEU A 96 -36.62 6.09 -15.62
CA LEU A 96 -37.38 7.33 -15.42
C LEU A 96 -38.88 7.03 -15.34
N ALA A 97 -39.41 6.22 -16.25
CA ALA A 97 -40.82 5.81 -16.24
C ALA A 97 -41.20 5.05 -14.96
N ARG A 98 -40.30 4.20 -14.45
CA ARG A 98 -40.53 3.44 -13.21
C ARG A 98 -40.36 4.28 -11.94
N ALA A 99 -39.59 5.37 -12.01
CA ALA A 99 -39.42 6.33 -10.92
C ALA A 99 -40.58 7.33 -10.80
N GLY A 100 -41.51 7.35 -11.76
CA GLY A 100 -42.74 8.15 -11.69
C GLY A 100 -42.52 9.66 -11.83
N LEU A 101 -41.49 10.08 -12.57
CA LEU A 101 -41.30 11.47 -13.01
C LEU A 101 -42.08 11.75 -14.29
#